data_AF-A0A9X5UHS7-F1
#
_entry.id   AF-A0A9X5UHS7-F1
#
_cell.length_a   1.000
_cell.length_b   1.000
_cell.length_c   1.000
_cell.angle_alpha   90.00
_cell.angle_beta   90.00
_cell.angle_gamma   90.00
#
_symmetry.space_group_name_H-M   'P 1'
#
loop_
_entity.id
_entity.type
_entity.pdbx_description
1 polymer ?
#
loop_
_entity_poly.entity_id
_entity_poly.type
_entity_poly.pdbx_seq_one_letter_code
_entity_poly.pdbx_strand_id
1 'polypeptide(L)'
;MSVSMLWAVSALDAPALERWAPVWTSLFDGYASREDLRTCWQGWLDDGQPDESFARMFSAVAHGGWKELWDFSNECASEVLTDIHVTRRCSAPEALFYAIGPARARSLPGFLGNFILTPGQLSAALPGIVAAFSFSPRERIQIRGRVDEALADSAPHDIDDVLDTLPRRARWAADHSMGLVSICQAIT
;
A
#
# COMPACT_ATOMS: atom_id res chain seq x y z
N MET A 1 5.17 -20.02 -12.11
CA MET A 1 3.84 -19.40 -11.89
C MET A 1 4.07 -17.91 -11.73
N SER A 2 3.25 -17.07 -12.35
CA SER A 2 3.36 -15.61 -12.28
C SER A 2 2.55 -15.12 -11.10
N VAL A 3 3.19 -14.79 -9.97
CA VAL A 3 2.52 -14.13 -8.84
C VAL A 3 2.11 -12.73 -9.31
N SER A 4 0.86 -12.38 -9.10
CA SER A 4 0.36 -11.02 -9.25
C SER A 4 0.29 -10.36 -7.88
N MET A 5 0.30 -9.05 -7.82
CA MET A 5 0.19 -8.32 -6.56
C MET A 5 -0.94 -7.31 -6.65
N LEU A 6 -1.76 -7.32 -5.61
CA LEU A 6 -2.87 -6.42 -5.38
C LEU A 6 -2.42 -5.34 -4.40
N TRP A 7 -2.67 -4.09 -4.77
CA TRP A 7 -2.74 -2.99 -3.82
C TRP A 7 -4.13 -2.38 -3.89
N ALA A 8 -4.86 -2.44 -2.78
CA ALA A 8 -6.20 -1.88 -2.65
C ALA A 8 -6.20 -0.79 -1.57
N VAL A 9 -6.78 0.37 -1.88
CA VAL A 9 -7.01 1.44 -0.91
C VAL A 9 -8.49 1.74 -0.86
N SER A 10 -9.12 1.48 0.28
CA SER A 10 -10.56 1.56 0.46
C SER A 10 -10.97 2.52 1.57
N ALA A 11 -11.97 3.34 1.31
CA ALA A 11 -12.67 4.12 2.31
C ALA A 11 -13.79 3.27 2.92
N LEU A 12 -13.87 3.23 4.25
CA LEU A 12 -14.83 2.39 4.98
C LEU A 12 -15.72 3.22 5.91
N ASP A 13 -17.01 2.92 5.91
CA ASP A 13 -17.91 3.48 6.92
C ASP A 13 -17.72 2.78 8.28
N ALA A 14 -18.35 3.29 9.34
CA ALA A 14 -18.21 2.73 10.68
C ALA A 14 -18.64 1.25 10.77
N PRO A 15 -19.79 0.82 10.20
CA PRO A 15 -20.17 -0.60 10.19
C PRO A 15 -19.15 -1.51 9.49
N ALA A 16 -18.62 -1.10 8.33
CA ALA A 16 -17.60 -1.88 7.62
C ALA A 16 -16.29 -1.92 8.41
N LEU A 17 -15.87 -0.81 9.03
CA LEU A 17 -14.71 -0.78 9.92
C LEU A 17 -14.87 -1.74 11.11
N GLU A 18 -16.00 -1.70 11.82
CA GLU A 18 -16.24 -2.59 12.96
C GLU A 18 -16.15 -4.07 12.58
N ARG A 19 -16.60 -4.41 11.37
CA ARG A 19 -16.53 -5.78 10.85
C ARG A 19 -15.13 -6.19 10.41
N TRP A 20 -14.49 -5.35 9.59
CA TRP A 20 -13.27 -5.72 8.87
C TRP A 20 -11.99 -5.36 9.59
N ALA A 21 -12.02 -4.38 10.50
CA ALA A 21 -10.83 -3.97 11.24
C ALA A 21 -10.17 -5.11 12.02
N PRO A 22 -10.90 -5.92 12.81
CA PRO A 22 -10.27 -7.01 13.55
C PRO A 22 -9.60 -8.05 12.63
N VAL A 23 -10.21 -8.33 11.48
CA VAL A 23 -9.70 -9.27 10.48
C VAL A 23 -8.38 -8.77 9.90
N TRP A 24 -8.37 -7.53 9.41
CA TRP A 24 -7.19 -6.95 8.79
C TRP A 24 -6.07 -6.64 9.79
N THR A 25 -6.41 -6.10 10.97
CA THR A 25 -5.44 -5.88 12.04
C THR A 25 -4.76 -7.17 12.44
N SER A 26 -5.49 -8.27 12.65
CA SER A 26 -4.89 -9.56 12.98
C SER A 26 -3.91 -10.06 11.91
N LEU A 27 -4.23 -9.85 10.63
CA LEU A 27 -3.37 -10.25 9.53
C LEU A 27 -2.10 -9.36 9.47
N PHE A 28 -2.28 -8.05 9.60
CA PHE A 28 -1.18 -7.07 9.56
C PHE A 28 -0.23 -7.23 10.75
N ASP A 29 -0.77 -7.48 11.94
CA ASP A 29 0.01 -7.80 13.14
C ASP A 29 0.80 -9.10 12.95
N GLY A 30 0.21 -10.08 12.26
CA GLY A 30 0.91 -11.30 11.84
C GLY A 30 2.16 -10.98 11.00
N TYR A 31 2.03 -10.10 10.00
CA TYR A 31 3.18 -9.65 9.20
C TYR A 31 4.19 -8.86 10.01
N ALA A 32 3.74 -7.93 10.86
CA ALA A 32 4.61 -7.11 11.68
C ALA A 32 5.35 -7.92 12.76
N SER A 33 4.80 -9.06 13.20
CA SER A 33 5.45 -9.94 14.18
C SER A 33 6.67 -10.69 13.60
N ARG A 34 6.73 -10.85 12.27
CA ARG A 34 7.80 -11.58 11.59
C ARG A 34 9.12 -10.83 11.62
N GLU A 35 10.10 -11.40 12.30
CA GLU A 35 11.44 -10.81 12.46
C GLU A 35 12.20 -10.67 11.14
N ASP A 36 12.05 -11.64 10.23
CA ASP A 36 12.67 -11.60 8.91
C ASP A 36 12.15 -10.41 8.09
N LEU A 37 10.84 -10.18 8.08
CA LEU A 37 10.23 -9.03 7.39
C LEU A 37 10.62 -7.71 8.04
N ARG A 38 10.60 -7.62 9.38
CA ARG A 38 11.00 -6.40 10.09
C ARG A 38 12.45 -6.05 9.81
N THR A 39 13.36 -7.02 9.83
CA THR A 39 14.78 -6.81 9.56
C THR A 39 15.00 -6.32 8.13
N CYS A 40 14.35 -6.95 7.14
CA CYS A 40 14.44 -6.50 5.75
C CYS A 40 13.87 -5.09 5.56
N TRP A 41 12.70 -4.82 6.17
CA TRP A 41 12.07 -3.50 6.10
C TRP A 41 12.94 -2.41 6.73
N GLN A 42 13.48 -2.66 7.91
CA GLN A 42 14.35 -1.71 8.61
C GLN A 42 15.65 -1.47 7.83
N GLY A 43 16.27 -2.53 7.30
CA GLY A 43 17.45 -2.42 6.45
C GLY A 43 17.18 -1.54 5.22
N TRP A 44 16.06 -1.76 4.52
CA TRP A 44 15.68 -0.91 3.40
C TRP A 44 15.42 0.55 3.81
N LEU A 45 14.75 0.76 4.95
CA LEU A 45 14.52 2.11 5.46
C LEU A 45 15.85 2.84 5.70
N ASP A 46 16.85 2.16 6.26
CA ASP A 46 18.13 2.76 6.66
C ASP A 46 19.09 2.95 5.48
N ASP A 47 19.22 1.95 4.60
CA ASP A 47 20.20 1.95 3.51
C ASP A 47 19.63 2.50 2.19
N GLY A 48 18.30 2.47 2.03
CA GLY A 48 17.58 3.03 0.89
C GLY A 48 17.85 2.39 -0.47
N GLN A 49 18.67 1.34 -0.51
CA GLN A 49 18.95 0.56 -1.70
C GLN A 49 18.12 -0.73 -1.66
N PRO A 50 17.08 -0.82 -2.49
CA PRO A 50 16.31 -2.05 -2.61
C PRO A 50 17.13 -3.10 -3.38
N ASP A 51 17.25 -4.29 -2.79
CA ASP A 51 17.95 -5.45 -3.34
C ASP A 51 16.98 -6.63 -3.50
N GLU A 52 17.48 -7.84 -3.78
CA GLU A 52 16.63 -9.04 -3.88
C GLU A 52 15.83 -9.33 -2.58
N SER A 53 16.32 -8.89 -1.41
CA SER A 53 15.59 -9.05 -0.15
C SER A 53 14.34 -8.18 -0.09
N PHE A 54 14.37 -7.02 -0.75
CA PHE A 54 13.23 -6.10 -0.84
C PHE A 54 12.05 -6.70 -1.62
N ALA A 55 12.30 -7.26 -2.81
CA ALA A 55 11.27 -7.93 -3.60
C ALA A 55 10.70 -9.17 -2.88
N ARG A 56 11.58 -9.93 -2.22
CA ARG A 56 11.20 -11.11 -1.44
C ARG A 56 10.32 -10.78 -0.24
N MET A 57 10.53 -9.64 0.40
CA MET A 57 9.71 -9.18 1.53
C MET A 57 8.25 -9.01 1.10
N PHE A 58 7.97 -8.34 -0.03
CA PHE A 58 6.59 -8.20 -0.54
C PHE A 58 5.98 -9.53 -0.99
N SER A 59 6.81 -10.41 -1.57
CA SER A 59 6.38 -11.77 -1.91
C SER A 59 6.11 -12.63 -0.68
N ALA A 60 6.70 -12.31 0.48
CA ALA A 60 6.52 -13.04 1.72
C ALA A 60 5.28 -12.60 2.53
N VAL A 61 4.65 -11.47 2.16
CA VAL A 61 3.34 -11.03 2.68
C VAL A 61 2.18 -11.79 2.01
N ALA A 62 2.49 -12.85 1.26
CA ALA A 62 1.55 -13.67 0.50
C ALA A 62 0.95 -14.83 1.32
N HIS A 63 -0.28 -15.22 0.95
CA HIS A 63 -0.95 -16.51 1.23
C HIS A 63 -1.98 -16.58 2.37
N GLY A 64 -2.33 -15.46 3.01
CA GLY A 64 -3.39 -15.43 4.03
C GLY A 64 -4.59 -14.56 3.63
N GLY A 65 -5.80 -15.01 3.94
CA GLY A 65 -6.96 -14.12 3.91
C GLY A 65 -7.65 -13.91 2.56
N TRP A 66 -7.45 -14.79 1.56
CA TRP A 66 -8.04 -14.60 0.23
C TRP A 66 -9.57 -14.55 0.26
N LYS A 67 -10.19 -15.40 1.09
CA LYS A 67 -11.64 -15.39 1.27
C LYS A 67 -12.09 -14.06 1.87
N GLU A 68 -11.39 -13.60 2.90
CA GLU A 68 -11.65 -12.34 3.58
C GLU A 68 -11.47 -11.15 2.64
N LEU A 69 -10.44 -11.17 1.79
CA LEU A 69 -10.17 -10.16 0.78
C LEU A 69 -11.27 -10.14 -0.30
N TRP A 70 -11.71 -11.31 -0.73
CA TRP A 70 -12.80 -11.44 -1.69
C TRP A 70 -14.13 -10.91 -1.13
N ASP A 71 -14.47 -11.32 0.09
CA ASP A 71 -15.69 -10.88 0.77
C ASP A 71 -15.66 -9.36 1.04
N PHE A 72 -14.51 -8.85 1.50
CA PHE A 72 -14.26 -7.41 1.66
C PHE A 72 -14.41 -6.66 0.34
N SER A 73 -13.78 -7.16 -0.73
CA SER A 73 -13.85 -6.54 -2.05
C SER A 73 -15.27 -6.49 -2.58
N ASN A 74 -16.10 -7.51 -2.33
CA ASN A 74 -17.50 -7.52 -2.75
C ASN A 74 -18.33 -6.48 -1.98
N GLU A 75 -18.05 -6.30 -0.69
CA GLU A 75 -18.73 -5.29 0.13
C GLU A 75 -18.32 -3.86 -0.27
N CYS A 76 -17.03 -3.66 -0.61
CA CYS A 76 -16.47 -2.35 -0.95
C CYS A 76 -16.39 -2.09 -2.47
N ALA A 77 -17.07 -2.90 -3.30
CA ALA A 77 -16.88 -3.03 -4.75
C ALA A 77 -17.15 -1.78 -5.62
N SER A 78 -17.49 -0.63 -5.02
CA SER A 78 -17.69 0.60 -5.79
C SER A 78 -16.36 1.34 -6.00
N GLU A 79 -16.16 1.91 -7.19
CA GLU A 79 -15.03 2.80 -7.49
C GLU A 79 -15.01 4.03 -6.56
N VAL A 80 -16.18 4.42 -6.04
CA VAL A 80 -16.33 5.49 -5.03
C VAL A 80 -15.76 5.11 -3.68
N LEU A 81 -15.63 3.82 -3.36
CA LEU A 81 -15.11 3.35 -2.07
C LEU A 81 -13.73 2.71 -2.17
N THR A 82 -13.30 2.26 -3.35
CA THR A 82 -12.07 1.48 -3.48
C THR A 82 -11.30 1.81 -4.75
N ASP A 83 -9.99 2.09 -4.62
CA ASP A 83 -9.02 2.09 -5.72
C ASP A 83 -8.23 0.77 -5.68
N ILE A 84 -8.02 0.12 -6.84
CA ILE A 84 -7.30 -1.15 -6.96
C ILE A 84 -6.25 -1.08 -8.06
N HIS A 85 -5.03 -1.51 -7.71
CA HIS A 85 -3.93 -1.75 -8.64
C HIS A 85 -3.55 -3.22 -8.64
N VAL A 86 -3.55 -3.85 -9.81
CA VAL A 86 -3.08 -5.23 -10.01
C VAL A 86 -1.92 -5.23 -10.98
N THR A 87 -0.80 -5.80 -10.55
CA THR A 87 0.45 -5.86 -11.33
C THR A 87 0.90 -7.30 -11.51
N ARG A 88 1.47 -7.62 -12.69
CA ARG A 88 2.04 -8.94 -12.99
C ARG A 88 3.55 -8.92 -12.71
N ARG A 89 4.07 -10.00 -12.13
CA ARG A 89 5.50 -10.33 -11.99
C ARG A 89 6.35 -9.49 -11.02
N CYS A 90 6.07 -8.22 -10.78
CA CYS A 90 6.61 -7.42 -9.66
C CYS A 90 5.53 -6.46 -9.13
N SER A 91 5.64 -6.03 -7.87
CA SER A 91 4.48 -5.58 -7.11
C SER A 91 4.19 -4.08 -7.20
N ALA A 92 2.94 -3.67 -7.39
CA ALA A 92 2.53 -2.26 -7.24
C ALA A 92 2.98 -1.65 -5.90
N PRO A 93 2.92 -2.37 -4.75
CA PRO A 93 3.53 -1.94 -3.50
C PRO A 93 5.03 -1.70 -3.60
N GLU A 94 5.77 -2.59 -4.25
CA GLU A 94 7.22 -2.42 -4.48
C GLU A 94 7.47 -1.18 -5.34
N ALA A 95 6.77 -1.03 -6.47
CA ALA A 95 6.84 0.17 -7.32
C ALA A 95 6.61 1.46 -6.52
N LEU A 96 5.59 1.45 -5.67
CA LEU A 96 5.24 2.54 -4.77
C LEU A 96 6.38 2.88 -3.80
N PHE A 97 6.94 1.86 -3.13
CA PHE A 97 8.00 2.08 -2.16
C PHE A 97 9.34 2.45 -2.81
N TYR A 98 9.66 1.91 -3.98
CA TYR A 98 10.74 2.39 -4.86
C TYR A 98 10.55 3.87 -5.21
N ALA A 99 9.33 4.25 -5.57
CA ALA A 99 9.01 5.60 -6.01
C ALA A 99 9.14 6.63 -4.88
N ILE A 100 8.52 6.37 -3.73
CA ILE A 100 8.53 7.32 -2.61
C ILE A 100 9.86 7.27 -1.83
N GLY A 101 10.55 6.13 -1.86
CA GLY A 101 11.79 5.92 -1.13
C GLY A 101 11.60 5.88 0.40
N PRO A 102 12.68 5.55 1.13
CA PRO A 102 12.60 5.24 2.55
C PRO A 102 12.23 6.45 3.42
N ALA A 103 12.67 7.66 3.05
CA ALA A 103 12.39 8.86 3.83
C ALA A 103 10.89 9.17 3.90
N ARG A 104 10.18 9.07 2.77
CA ARG A 104 8.73 9.28 2.69
C ARG A 104 7.95 8.05 3.19
N ALA A 105 8.48 6.85 3.00
CA ALA A 105 7.87 5.63 3.52
C ALA A 105 7.78 5.63 5.06
N ARG A 106 8.77 6.18 5.78
CA ARG A 106 8.73 6.30 7.26
C ARG A 106 7.53 7.10 7.79
N SER A 107 6.98 8.02 7.01
CA SER A 107 5.81 8.81 7.41
C SER A 107 4.47 8.13 7.12
N LEU A 108 4.49 7.00 6.41
CA LEU A 108 3.26 6.25 6.13
C LEU A 108 2.86 5.39 7.34
N PRO A 109 1.54 5.27 7.61
CA PRO A 109 1.06 4.41 8.67
C PRO A 109 1.28 2.93 8.35
N GLY A 110 1.36 2.13 9.41
CA GLY A 110 1.40 0.66 9.33
C GLY A 110 2.72 0.07 8.86
N PHE A 111 2.64 -1.12 8.26
CA PHE A 111 3.80 -1.94 7.90
C PHE A 111 3.65 -2.44 6.47
N LEU A 112 4.65 -2.20 5.62
CA LEU A 112 4.64 -2.57 4.20
C LEU A 112 3.43 -2.04 3.42
N GLY A 113 2.94 -0.87 3.81
CA GLY A 113 1.76 -0.23 3.20
C GLY A 113 0.43 -0.84 3.64
N ASN A 114 0.45 -1.79 4.57
CA ASN A 114 -0.75 -2.34 5.18
C ASN A 114 -1.13 -1.58 6.44
N PHE A 115 -2.33 -1.02 6.46
CA PHE A 115 -2.86 -0.33 7.63
C PHE A 115 -4.38 -0.21 7.58
N ILE A 116 -4.95 0.06 8.75
CA ILE A 116 -6.33 0.49 8.92
C ILE A 116 -6.39 1.69 9.86
N LEU A 117 -7.17 2.70 9.48
CA LEU A 117 -7.38 3.91 10.25
C LEU A 117 -8.88 4.16 10.42
N THR A 118 -9.29 4.41 11.65
CA THR A 118 -10.60 5.01 11.96
C THR A 118 -10.66 6.44 11.42
N PRO A 119 -11.85 7.07 11.31
CA PRO A 119 -11.96 8.46 10.85
C PRO A 119 -11.08 9.45 11.65
N GLY A 120 -11.01 9.27 12.97
CA GLY A 120 -10.17 10.09 13.85
C GLY A 120 -8.67 9.88 13.61
N GLN A 121 -8.24 8.62 13.44
CA GLN A 121 -6.85 8.31 13.11
C GLN A 121 -6.46 8.80 11.71
N LEU A 122 -7.38 8.70 10.75
CA LEU A 122 -7.17 9.20 9.39
C LEU A 122 -6.98 10.72 9.39
N SER A 123 -7.84 11.45 10.10
CA SER A 123 -7.71 12.91 10.24
C SER A 123 -6.33 13.31 10.78
N ALA A 124 -5.81 12.59 11.77
CA ALA A 124 -4.48 12.81 12.32
C ALA A 124 -3.34 12.43 11.36
N ALA A 125 -3.48 11.35 10.59
CA ALA A 125 -2.45 10.85 9.68
C ALA A 125 -2.43 11.56 8.31
N LEU A 126 -3.54 12.18 7.90
CA LEU A 126 -3.73 12.75 6.56
C LEU A 126 -2.62 13.72 6.14
N PRO A 127 -2.15 14.67 6.99
CA PRO A 127 -1.06 15.56 6.59
C PRO A 127 0.23 14.81 6.24
N GLY A 128 0.57 13.77 7.01
CA GLY A 128 1.74 12.93 6.77
C GLY A 128 1.62 12.14 5.47
N ILE A 129 0.45 11.53 5.23
CA ILE A 129 0.15 10.82 3.97
C ILE A 129 0.29 11.78 2.79
N VAL A 130 -0.36 12.94 2.82
CA VAL A 130 -0.29 13.91 1.71
C VAL A 130 1.14 14.40 1.48
N ALA A 131 1.90 14.69 2.53
CA ALA A 131 3.28 15.13 2.42
C ALA A 131 4.18 14.04 1.79
N ALA A 132 4.00 12.78 2.17
CA ALA A 132 4.77 11.66 1.62
C ALA A 132 4.62 11.55 0.09
N PHE A 133 3.44 11.88 -0.43
CA PHE A 133 3.11 11.85 -1.86
C PHE A 133 3.17 13.22 -2.56
N SER A 134 3.65 14.26 -1.89
CA SER A 134 3.81 15.58 -2.49
C SER A 134 5.13 15.63 -3.29
N PHE A 135 5.03 15.48 -4.61
CA PHE A 135 6.17 15.54 -5.52
C PHE A 135 6.07 16.77 -6.42
N SER A 136 7.19 17.47 -6.59
CA SER A 136 7.34 18.44 -7.68
C SER A 136 7.29 17.72 -9.05
N PRO A 137 6.98 18.45 -10.14
CA PRO A 137 6.99 17.87 -11.48
C PRO A 137 8.33 17.20 -11.85
N ARG A 138 9.44 17.78 -11.39
CA ARG A 138 10.78 17.22 -11.61
C ARG A 138 10.98 15.91 -10.86
N GLU A 139 10.55 15.83 -9.60
CA GLU A 139 10.63 14.60 -8.81
C GLU A 139 9.78 13.49 -9.45
N ARG A 140 8.58 13.81 -9.96
CA ARG A 140 7.73 12.83 -10.67
C ARG A 140 8.44 12.20 -11.87
N ILE A 141 9.14 12.99 -12.68
CA ILE A 141 9.92 12.48 -13.82
C ILE A 141 11.03 11.53 -13.34
N GLN A 142 11.76 11.91 -12.27
CA GLN A 142 12.82 11.08 -11.71
C GLN A 142 12.29 9.79 -11.07
N ILE A 143 11.10 9.84 -10.50
CA ILE A 143 10.42 8.68 -9.92
C ILE A 143 10.04 7.71 -11.02
N ARG A 144 9.40 8.20 -12.09
CA ARG A 144 9.03 7.37 -13.23
C ARG A 144 10.24 6.65 -13.80
N GLY A 145 11.35 7.36 -14.04
CA GLY A 145 12.60 6.75 -14.50
C GLY A 145 13.14 5.67 -13.57
N ARG A 146 13.10 5.88 -12.24
CA ARG A 146 13.53 4.87 -11.25
C ARG A 146 12.63 3.64 -11.22
N VAL A 147 11.32 3.82 -11.34
CA VAL A 147 10.35 2.71 -11.37
C VAL A 147 10.50 1.91 -12.66
N ASP A 148 10.64 2.59 -13.80
CA ASP A 148 10.85 1.96 -15.11
C ASP A 148 12.18 1.17 -15.11
N GLU A 149 13.25 1.72 -14.53
CA GLU A 149 14.55 1.04 -14.42
C GLU A 149 14.48 -0.18 -13.48
N ALA A 150 13.86 -0.02 -12.30
CA ALA A 150 13.82 -1.07 -11.29
C ALA A 150 12.90 -2.24 -11.68
N LEU A 151 11.78 -1.96 -12.35
CA LEU A 151 10.74 -2.95 -12.63
C LEU A 151 10.70 -3.39 -14.09
N ALA A 152 11.35 -2.67 -15.00
CA ALA A 152 11.38 -2.94 -16.43
C ALA A 152 9.96 -3.26 -16.97
N ASP A 153 9.79 -4.44 -17.58
CA ASP A 153 8.51 -4.91 -18.15
C ASP A 153 7.39 -5.15 -17.11
N SER A 154 7.70 -5.02 -15.82
CA SER A 154 6.75 -5.21 -14.70
C SER A 154 6.32 -3.88 -14.05
N ALA A 155 6.78 -2.74 -14.56
CA ALA A 155 6.34 -1.44 -14.08
C ALA A 155 4.83 -1.23 -14.31
N PRO A 156 4.11 -0.58 -13.38
CA PRO A 156 2.72 -0.18 -13.63
C PRO A 156 2.61 0.70 -14.88
N HIS A 157 1.59 0.48 -15.70
CA HIS A 157 1.37 1.27 -16.91
C HIS A 157 1.17 2.77 -16.63
N ASP A 158 0.61 3.10 -15.46
CA ASP A 158 0.44 4.48 -15.00
C ASP A 158 0.93 4.62 -13.55
N ILE A 159 2.22 4.89 -13.40
CA ILE A 159 2.81 5.15 -12.08
C ILE A 159 2.25 6.43 -11.43
N ASP A 160 1.78 7.40 -12.20
CA ASP A 160 1.20 8.61 -11.62
C ASP A 160 -0.14 8.28 -10.95
N ASP A 161 -0.97 7.43 -11.55
CA ASP A 161 -2.20 6.98 -10.91
C ASP A 161 -1.93 6.17 -9.63
N VAL A 162 -0.91 5.30 -9.63
CA VAL A 162 -0.44 4.61 -8.41
C VAL A 162 -0.03 5.62 -7.33
N LEU A 163 0.76 6.64 -7.68
CA LEU A 163 1.20 7.67 -6.73
C LEU A 163 0.05 8.55 -6.22
N ASP A 164 -0.97 8.78 -7.03
CA ASP A 164 -2.10 9.61 -6.68
C ASP A 164 -3.19 8.83 -5.91
N THR A 165 -3.18 7.51 -5.95
CA THR A 165 -4.19 6.64 -5.34
C THR A 165 -4.39 6.87 -3.84
N LEU A 166 -3.33 6.69 -3.04
CA LEU A 166 -3.43 6.82 -1.59
C LEU A 166 -3.79 8.25 -1.14
N PRO A 167 -3.13 9.34 -1.59
CA PRO A 167 -3.50 10.69 -1.17
C PRO A 167 -4.90 11.10 -1.64
N ARG A 168 -5.32 10.67 -2.85
CA ARG A 168 -6.68 10.91 -3.37
C ARG A 168 -7.73 10.24 -2.48
N ARG A 169 -7.55 8.95 -2.19
CA ARG A 169 -8.48 8.17 -1.37
C ARG A 169 -8.52 8.64 0.09
N ALA A 170 -7.37 8.98 0.66
CA ALA A 170 -7.28 9.49 2.03
C ALA A 170 -8.00 10.82 2.21
N ARG A 171 -7.87 11.76 1.26
CA ARG A 171 -8.61 13.02 1.26
C ARG A 171 -10.11 12.78 1.15
N TRP A 172 -10.51 11.96 0.19
CA TRP A 172 -11.93 11.64 0.00
C TRP A 172 -12.54 11.02 1.26
N ALA A 173 -11.88 10.03 1.87
CA ALA A 173 -12.37 9.40 3.10
C ALA A 173 -12.46 10.41 4.26
N ALA A 174 -11.48 11.30 4.40
CA ALA A 174 -11.50 12.33 5.43
C ALA A 174 -12.67 13.33 5.24
N ASP A 175 -12.90 13.78 4.01
CA ASP A 175 -14.00 14.70 3.68
C ASP A 175 -15.38 14.09 3.96
N HIS A 176 -15.48 12.76 3.96
CA HIS A 176 -16.72 12.01 4.20
C HIS A 176 -16.79 11.37 5.59
N SER A 177 -15.87 11.70 6.51
CA SER A 177 -15.79 11.12 7.86
C SER A 177 -15.72 9.59 7.89
N MET A 178 -15.03 9.01 6.92
CA MET A 178 -14.82 7.57 6.75
C MET A 178 -13.43 7.15 7.25
N GLY A 179 -13.28 5.86 7.54
CA GLY A 179 -11.97 5.25 7.75
C GLY A 179 -11.24 4.97 6.44
N LEU A 180 -10.00 4.53 6.56
CA LEU A 180 -9.15 4.18 5.43
C LEU A 180 -8.45 2.85 5.69
N VAL A 181 -8.50 1.97 4.70
CA VAL A 181 -7.76 0.70 4.68
C VAL A 181 -6.85 0.69 3.47
N SER A 182 -5.60 0.27 3.67
CA SER A 182 -4.66 -0.04 2.60
C SER A 182 -4.21 -1.49 2.77
N ILE A 183 -4.36 -2.28 1.71
CA ILE A 183 -4.04 -3.71 1.68
C ILE A 183 -3.07 -3.96 0.54
N CYS A 184 -1.89 -4.48 0.87
CA CYS A 184 -0.88 -4.98 -0.07
C CYS A 184 -0.85 -6.51 0.05
N GLN A 185 -1.29 -7.23 -0.99
CA GLN A 185 -1.32 -8.70 -0.98
C GLN A 185 -0.85 -9.31 -2.30
N ALA A 186 -0.20 -10.46 -2.19
CA ALA A 186 0.07 -11.30 -3.35
C ALA A 186 -1.13 -12.17 -3.70
N ILE A 187 -1.37 -12.33 -4.99
CA ILE A 187 -2.44 -13.13 -5.60
C ILE A 187 -1.81 -14.08 -6.62
N THR A 188 -2.02 -15.39 -6.43
CA THR A 188 -1.50 -16.47 -7.28
C THR A 188 -2.46 -16.88 -8.38
#